data_AF-A0A662IM70-F1
#
_entry.id   AF-A0A662IM70-F1
#
_cell.length_a   1.000
_cell.length_b   1.000
_cell.length_c   1.000
_cell.angle_alpha   90.00
_cell.angle_beta   90.00
_cell.angle_gamma   90.00
#
_symmetry.space_group_name_H-M   'P 1'
#
loop_
_entity.id
_entity.type
_entity.pdbx_description
1 polymer ?
#
loop_
_entity_poly.entity_id
_entity_poly.type
_entity_poly.pdbx_seq_one_letter_code
_entity_poly.pdbx_strand_id
1 'polypeptide(L)'
;MGVAVETRVGRKRVIVIPKAVADIVKISEGQKVRVVAMGDKVVIEPVRDAVWLALHGKKIGKISPEEVEEESLIEQEKLLNKQ
;
A
#
# COMPACT_ATOMS: atom_id res chain seq x y z
N MET A 1 -4.37 3.19 19.70
CA MET A 1 -5.67 3.75 20.13
C MET A 1 -6.73 3.27 19.15
N GLY A 2 -7.83 2.72 19.63
CA GLY A 2 -8.96 2.29 18.80
C GLY A 2 -10.13 3.24 18.99
N VAL A 3 -10.86 3.54 17.92
CA VAL A 3 -12.11 4.31 17.97
C VAL A 3 -13.23 3.43 17.46
N ALA A 4 -14.36 3.40 18.18
CA ALA A 4 -15.56 2.68 17.78
C ALA A 4 -16.67 3.71 17.56
N VAL A 5 -17.32 3.65 16.40
CA VAL A 5 -18.41 4.56 16.03
C VAL A 5 -19.49 3.71 15.38
N GLU A 6 -20.73 3.92 15.80
CA GLU A 6 -21.89 3.29 15.17
C GLU A 6 -22.35 4.11 13.96
N THR A 7 -22.68 3.42 12.87
CA THR A 7 -23.17 4.05 11.64
C THR A 7 -24.26 3.19 11.02
N ARG A 8 -25.03 3.76 10.10
CA ARG A 8 -26.12 3.06 9.41
C ARG A 8 -25.68 2.56 8.05
N VAL A 9 -26.21 1.41 7.64
CA VAL A 9 -26.05 0.88 6.29
C VAL A 9 -26.98 1.65 5.35
N GLY A 10 -26.41 2.32 4.37
CA GLY A 10 -27.14 3.04 3.34
C GLY A 10 -27.66 2.14 2.23
N ARG A 11 -28.16 2.78 1.16
CA ARG A 11 -28.57 2.08 -0.07
C ARG A 11 -27.41 1.28 -0.65
N LYS A 12 -27.73 0.17 -1.33
CA LYS A 12 -26.76 -0.75 -1.94
C LYS A 12 -25.71 -1.31 -0.96
N ARG A 13 -25.97 -1.27 0.36
CA ARG A 13 -25.05 -1.72 1.43
C ARG A 13 -23.81 -0.85 1.60
N VAL A 14 -23.90 0.43 1.25
CA VAL A 14 -22.81 1.39 1.48
C VAL A 14 -22.72 1.73 2.96
N ILE A 15 -21.54 1.59 3.53
CA ILE A 15 -21.21 2.04 4.89
C ILE A 15 -20.27 3.22 4.75
N VAL A 16 -20.65 4.36 5.33
CA VAL A 16 -19.77 5.53 5.40
C VAL A 16 -18.80 5.31 6.55
N ILE A 17 -17.50 5.29 6.25
CA ILE A 17 -16.45 5.21 7.26
C ILE A 17 -16.24 6.63 7.83
N PRO A 18 -16.51 6.87 9.12
CA PRO A 18 -16.31 8.18 9.73
C PRO A 18 -14.84 8.63 9.62
N LYS A 19 -14.62 9.93 9.45
CA LYS A 19 -13.27 10.51 9.27
C LYS A 19 -12.28 10.06 10.35
N ALA A 20 -12.70 10.04 11.62
CA ALA A 20 -11.87 9.60 12.74
C ALA A 20 -11.37 8.14 12.60
N VAL A 21 -12.18 7.25 12.01
CA VAL A 21 -11.77 5.86 11.73
C VAL A 21 -10.83 5.83 10.52
N ALA A 22 -11.18 6.56 9.45
CA ALA A 22 -10.39 6.62 8.23
C ALA A 22 -8.96 7.11 8.46
N ASP A 23 -8.79 8.15 9.30
CA ASP A 23 -7.48 8.72 9.64
C ASP A 23 -6.58 7.73 10.39
N ILE A 24 -7.15 6.92 11.29
CA ILE A 24 -6.41 5.89 12.05
C ILE A 24 -5.95 4.75 11.12
N VAL A 25 -6.82 4.30 10.22
CA VAL A 25 -6.55 3.20 9.28
C VAL A 25 -5.74 3.68 8.05
N LYS A 26 -5.57 5.00 7.90
CA LYS A 26 -4.87 5.66 6.79
C LYS A 26 -5.45 5.28 5.43
N ILE A 27 -6.77 5.35 5.32
CA ILE A 27 -7.50 5.16 4.06
C ILE A 27 -7.91 6.50 3.47
N SER A 28 -7.80 6.65 2.16
CA SER A 28 -8.18 7.87 1.43
C SER A 28 -9.23 7.57 0.36
N GLU A 29 -9.94 8.62 -0.07
CA GLU A 29 -10.89 8.50 -1.18
C GLU A 29 -10.21 7.99 -2.46
N GLY A 30 -10.90 7.12 -3.21
CA GLY A 30 -10.36 6.50 -4.41
C GLY A 30 -9.32 5.39 -4.16
N GLN A 31 -8.89 5.17 -2.92
CA GLN A 31 -7.94 4.09 -2.60
C GLN A 31 -8.60 2.72 -2.72
N LYS A 32 -7.86 1.76 -3.31
CA LYS A 32 -8.29 0.38 -3.37
C LYS A 32 -8.22 -0.26 -1.98
N VAL A 33 -9.32 -0.89 -1.56
CA VAL A 33 -9.40 -1.65 -0.30
C VAL A 33 -9.76 -3.10 -0.58
N ARG A 34 -9.31 -3.99 0.30
CA ARG A 34 -9.75 -5.38 0.37
C ARG A 34 -10.82 -5.49 1.45
N VAL A 35 -11.95 -6.09 1.11
CA VAL A 35 -13.07 -6.33 2.03
C VAL A 35 -13.19 -7.84 2.21
N VAL A 36 -13.04 -8.32 3.44
CA VAL A 36 -13.07 -9.74 3.79
C VAL A 36 -14.18 -9.99 4.80
N ALA A 37 -15.06 -10.95 4.52
CA ALA A 37 -16.00 -11.46 5.50
C ALA A 37 -15.31 -12.57 6.33
N MET A 38 -15.26 -12.40 7.65
CA MET A 38 -14.69 -13.36 8.60
C MET A 38 -15.73 -13.63 9.69
N GLY A 39 -16.48 -14.73 9.54
CA GLY A 39 -17.55 -15.10 10.49
C GLY A 39 -18.64 -14.03 10.54
N ASP A 40 -18.77 -13.37 11.69
CA ASP A 40 -19.72 -12.29 11.97
C ASP A 40 -19.16 -10.88 11.72
N LYS A 41 -17.94 -10.76 11.18
CA LYS A 41 -17.23 -9.50 10.99
C LYS A 41 -16.87 -9.24 9.54
N VAL A 42 -16.76 -7.96 9.20
CA VAL A 42 -16.16 -7.49 7.94
C VAL A 42 -14.85 -6.79 8.28
N VAL A 43 -13.75 -7.27 7.72
CA VAL A 43 -12.43 -6.66 7.83
C VAL A 43 -12.13 -5.91 6.54
N ILE A 44 -11.80 -4.62 6.65
CA ILE A 44 -11.45 -3.76 5.52
C ILE A 44 -9.99 -3.34 5.68
N GLU A 45 -9.17 -3.69 4.69
CA GLU A 45 -7.73 -3.37 4.70
C GLU A 45 -7.36 -2.57 3.45
N PRO A 46 -6.56 -1.49 3.56
CA PRO A 46 -6.02 -0.82 2.38
C PRO A 46 -5.14 -1.78 1.58
N VAL A 47 -5.34 -1.81 0.27
CA VAL A 47 -4.37 -2.44 -0.64
C VAL A 47 -3.22 -1.46 -0.80
N ARG A 48 -2.06 -1.81 -0.24
CA ARG A 48 -0.84 -1.00 -0.32
C ARG A 48 -0.07 -1.43 -1.56
N ASP A 49 -0.02 -0.56 -2.55
CA ASP A 49 0.75 -0.77 -3.77
C ASP A 49 2.24 -0.43 -3.57
N ALA A 50 3.06 -0.73 -4.58
CA ALA A 50 4.50 -0.45 -4.55
C ALA A 50 4.80 1.04 -4.33
N VAL A 51 3.94 1.93 -4.86
CA VAL A 51 4.06 3.39 -4.70
C VAL A 51 3.79 3.80 -3.25
N TRP A 52 2.70 3.30 -2.64
CA TRP A 52 2.40 3.55 -1.23
C TRP A 52 3.51 3.00 -0.32
N LEU A 53 4.05 1.82 -0.61
CA LEU A 53 5.17 1.25 0.14
C LEU A 53 6.47 2.05 -0.04
N ALA A 54 6.74 2.60 -1.23
CA ALA A 54 7.89 3.47 -1.44
C ALA A 54 7.77 4.79 -0.66
N LEU A 55 6.55 5.36 -0.58
CA LEU A 55 6.30 6.64 0.10
C LEU A 55 6.16 6.51 1.62
N HIS A 56 5.50 5.46 2.11
CA HIS A 56 5.10 5.31 3.52
C HIS A 56 5.62 4.04 4.19
N GLY A 57 6.20 3.11 3.42
CA GLY A 57 6.78 1.90 3.95
C GLY A 57 8.05 2.19 4.74
N LYS A 58 8.41 1.27 5.63
CA LYS A 58 9.74 1.30 6.26
C LYS A 58 10.80 1.20 5.17
N LYS A 59 11.81 2.06 5.22
CA LYS A 59 12.97 1.97 4.33
C LYS A 59 13.68 0.62 4.57
N ILE A 60 13.52 -0.30 3.63
CA ILE A 60 14.11 -1.66 3.69
C ILE A 60 15.48 -1.76 3.00
N GLY A 61 15.87 -0.72 2.26
CA GLY A 61 17.16 -0.61 1.58
C GLY A 61 17.37 0.81 1.08
N LYS A 62 18.63 1.21 0.86
CA LYS A 62 19.01 2.43 0.14
C LYS A 62 19.94 1.98 -0.97
N ILE A 63 19.69 2.43 -2.19
CA ILE A 63 20.62 2.32 -3.29
C ILE A 63 20.81 3.72 -3.86
N SER A 64 22.04 4.09 -4.19
CA SER A 64 22.36 5.36 -4.81
C SER A 64 22.33 5.24 -6.33
N PRO A 65 22.13 6.34 -7.07
CA PRO A 65 22.20 6.32 -8.53
C PRO A 65 23.53 5.78 -9.04
N GLU A 66 24.64 6.10 -8.37
CA GLU A 66 25.98 5.67 -8.73
C GLU A 66 26.14 4.14 -8.60
N GLU A 67 25.60 3.54 -7.54
CA GLU A 67 25.57 2.08 -7.35
C GLU A 67 24.77 1.38 -8.44
N VAL A 68 23.70 1.99 -8.94
CA VAL A 68 22.91 1.45 -10.06
C VAL A 68 23.66 1.57 -11.38
N GLU A 69 24.33 2.70 -11.63
CA GLU A 69 25.10 2.93 -12.85
C GLU A 69 26.30 1.99 -12.96
N GLU A 70 27.04 1.80 -11.88
CA GLU A 70 28.21 0.91 -11.84
C GLU A 70 27.81 -0.54 -12.16
N GLU A 71 26.76 -1.06 -11.52
CA GLU A 71 26.26 -2.42 -11.82
C GLU A 71 25.75 -2.54 -13.26
N SER A 72 25.09 -1.49 -13.77
CA SER A 72 24.58 -1.48 -15.15
C SER A 72 25.70 -1.54 -16.19
N LEU A 73 26.82 -0.85 -15.95
CA LEU A 73 28.01 -0.90 -16.81
C LEU A 73 28.67 -2.29 -16.78
N ILE A 74 28.79 -2.89 -15.59
CA ILE A 74 29.34 -4.23 -15.41
C ILE A 74 28.50 -5.28 -16.15
N GLU A 75 27.18 -5.22 -16.04
CA GLU A 75 26.29 -6.15 -16.73
C GLU A 75 26.32 -5.97 -18.26
N GLN A 76 26.45 -4.74 -18.75
CA GLN A 76 26.61 -4.46 -20.19
C GLN A 76 27.93 -5.03 -20.73
N GLU A 77 29.05 -4.85 -20.03
CA GLU A 77 30.33 -5.45 -20.43
C GLU A 77 30.27 -6.99 -20.46
N LYS A 78 29.61 -7.61 -19.48
CA LYS A 78 29.40 -9.08 -19.47
C LYS A 78 28.60 -9.57 -20.67
N LEU A 79 27.65 -8.77 -21.16
CA LEU A 79 26.86 -9.09 -22.35
C LEU A 79 27.67 -8.89 -23.64
N LEU A 80 28.50 -7.84 -23.72
CA LEU A 80 29.39 -7.62 -24.86
C LEU A 80 30.47 -8.70 -24.97
N ASN A 81 31.03 -9.17 -23.86
CA ASN A 81 32.11 -10.17 -23.83
C ASN A 81 31.62 -11.62 -24.02
N LYS A 82 30.31 -11.83 -24.21
CA LYS A 82 29.70 -13.14 -24.46
C LYS A 82 29.33 -13.39 -25.94
N GLN A 83 29.67 -12.47 -26.85
CA GLN A 83 29.50 -12.63 -28.31
C GLN A 83 30.78 -13.14 -28.98
#